data_AF-A0A813EVN8-F1
#
_entry.id   AF-A0A813EVN8-F1
#
_cell.length_a   1.000
_cell.length_b   1.000
_cell.length_c   1.000
_cell.angle_alpha   90.00
_cell.angle_beta   90.00
_cell.angle_gamma   90.00
#
_symmetry.space_group_name_H-M   'P 1'
#
loop_
_entity.id
_entity.type
_entity.pdbx_description
1 polymer ?
#
loop_
_entity_poly.entity_id
_entity_poly.type
_entity_poly.pdbx_seq_one_letter_code
_entity_poly.pdbx_strand_id
1 'polypeptide(L)'
;MELELGGHGVGYRGMCRFRSGPMFMQPVMSAFDYAWTLDTDGYFPADILSDPFERMWREEKVYSYSHVSRDQASAVQHFWEFCRLYFESKKMDPKSTKMMRRITDALVLRDTYWHEWNRVLFMNDIEITKLSWFRGQQYQDFFSFLDSVGGFWLYRWGDHAVRTIAVAMFLDPALLM
;
A
#
# COMPACT_ATOMS: atom_id res chain seq x y z
N MET A 1 2.76 -25.50 -18.60
CA MET A 1 2.21 -25.84 -17.27
C MET A 1 2.11 -24.53 -16.51
N GLU A 2 0.99 -23.82 -16.66
CA GLU A 2 0.70 -22.66 -15.83
C GLU A 2 0.53 -23.18 -14.40
N LEU A 3 1.40 -22.75 -13.49
CA LEU A 3 1.12 -22.93 -12.07
C LEU A 3 -0.19 -22.20 -11.79
N GLU A 4 -1.23 -22.92 -11.37
CA GLU A 4 -2.47 -22.33 -10.87
C GLU A 4 -2.17 -21.57 -9.57
N LEU A 5 -1.73 -20.33 -9.71
CA LEU A 5 -1.29 -19.43 -8.64
C LEU A 5 -2.48 -18.76 -7.91
N GLY A 6 -3.49 -19.54 -7.50
CA GLY A 6 -4.56 -19.04 -6.61
C GLY A 6 -5.47 -17.97 -7.23
N GLY A 7 -5.83 -18.12 -8.50
CA GLY A 7 -6.90 -17.33 -9.14
C GLY A 7 -6.47 -16.05 -9.87
N HIS A 8 -5.19 -15.65 -9.82
CA HIS A 8 -4.68 -14.51 -10.59
C HIS A 8 -3.33 -14.82 -11.25
N GLY A 9 -3.21 -14.51 -12.55
CA GLY A 9 -2.05 -14.83 -13.37
C GLY A 9 -0.82 -13.95 -13.10
N VAL A 10 0.29 -14.30 -13.75
CA VAL A 10 1.59 -13.60 -13.64
C VAL A 10 1.48 -12.10 -13.93
N GLY A 11 0.64 -11.70 -14.88
CA GLY A 11 0.42 -10.28 -15.21
C GLY A 11 -0.14 -9.47 -14.04
N TYR A 12 -1.13 -10.00 -13.33
CA TYR A 12 -1.72 -9.34 -12.16
C TYR A 12 -0.70 -9.17 -11.03
N ARG A 13 0.08 -10.21 -10.76
CA ARG A 13 1.15 -10.20 -9.74
C ARG A 13 2.25 -9.21 -10.09
N GLY A 14 2.63 -9.17 -11.36
CA GLY A 14 3.56 -8.17 -11.90
C GLY A 14 3.04 -6.75 -11.74
N MET A 15 1.75 -6.52 -11.98
CA MET A 15 1.08 -5.23 -11.76
C MET A 15 1.13 -4.82 -10.28
N CYS A 16 0.74 -5.70 -9.36
CA CYS A 16 0.78 -5.41 -7.92
C CYS A 16 2.22 -5.08 -7.46
N ARG A 17 3.20 -5.86 -7.89
CA ARG A 17 4.62 -5.55 -7.60
C ARG A 17 5.02 -4.20 -8.18
N PHE A 18 4.67 -3.92 -9.44
CA PHE A 18 5.03 -2.67 -10.12
C PHE A 18 4.45 -1.44 -9.42
N ARG A 19 3.15 -1.47 -9.06
CA ARG A 19 2.46 -0.39 -8.34
C ARG A 19 2.93 -0.25 -6.88
N SER A 20 3.55 -1.29 -6.32
CA SER A 20 4.12 -1.25 -4.95
C SER A 20 5.46 -0.53 -4.84
N GLY A 21 6.16 -0.23 -5.93
CA GLY A 21 7.49 0.38 -5.86
C GLY A 21 8.06 0.88 -7.19
N PRO A 22 8.32 0.00 -8.18
CA PRO A 22 9.01 0.37 -9.41
C PRO A 22 8.34 1.48 -10.22
N MET A 23 7.02 1.65 -10.09
CA MET A 23 6.27 2.72 -10.74
C MET A 23 6.84 4.11 -10.40
N PHE A 24 7.17 4.38 -9.14
CA PHE A 24 7.63 5.72 -8.71
C PHE A 24 9.01 6.09 -9.24
N MET A 25 9.79 5.07 -9.62
CA MET A 25 11.17 5.21 -10.10
C MET A 25 11.27 5.29 -11.63
N GLN A 26 10.15 5.17 -12.35
CA GLN A 26 10.18 5.25 -13.81
C GLN A 26 10.69 6.61 -14.28
N PRO A 27 11.54 6.67 -15.33
CA PRO A 27 12.08 7.93 -15.85
C PRO A 27 11.01 8.95 -16.21
N VAL A 28 9.86 8.50 -16.74
CA VAL A 28 8.73 9.40 -17.06
C VAL A 28 8.21 10.15 -15.83
N MET A 29 8.34 9.56 -14.65
CA MET A 29 7.87 10.17 -13.41
C MET A 29 8.82 11.27 -12.91
N SER A 30 10.05 11.39 -13.43
CA SER A 30 11.03 12.36 -12.92
C SER A 30 10.63 13.83 -13.16
N ALA A 31 9.71 14.05 -14.10
CA ALA A 31 9.19 15.38 -14.43
C ALA A 31 8.01 15.82 -13.54
N PHE A 32 7.57 14.99 -12.59
CA PHE A 32 6.36 15.24 -11.79
C PHE A 32 6.64 15.15 -10.30
N ASP A 33 5.93 15.99 -9.53
CA ASP A 33 5.90 15.94 -8.06
C ASP A 33 4.81 15.00 -7.53
N TYR A 34 3.69 14.93 -8.25
CA TYR A 34 2.53 14.12 -7.91
C TYR A 34 2.15 13.20 -9.07
N ALA A 35 1.61 12.03 -8.74
CA ALA A 35 0.98 11.13 -9.70
C ALA A 35 -0.42 10.77 -9.22
N TRP A 36 -1.40 10.81 -10.13
CA TRP A 36 -2.74 10.32 -9.91
C TRP A 36 -2.93 9.00 -10.65
N THR A 37 -3.07 7.91 -9.90
CA THR A 37 -3.38 6.60 -10.46
C THR A 37 -4.89 6.51 -10.65
N LEU A 38 -5.30 6.10 -11.85
CA LEU A 38 -6.69 5.83 -12.21
C LEU A 38 -6.77 4.42 -12.77
N ASP A 39 -7.41 3.51 -12.04
CA ASP A 39 -7.69 2.17 -12.52
C ASP A 39 -8.84 2.18 -13.54
N THR A 40 -8.85 1.18 -14.40
CA THR A 40 -9.79 1.05 -15.52
C THR A 40 -11.23 0.77 -15.09
N ASP A 41 -11.42 0.26 -13.86
CA ASP A 41 -12.70 0.05 -13.20
C ASP A 41 -13.05 1.16 -12.19
N GLY A 42 -12.19 2.17 -12.04
CA GLY A 42 -12.46 3.36 -11.24
C GLY A 42 -13.50 4.26 -11.91
N TYR A 43 -14.44 4.77 -11.12
CA TYR A 43 -15.43 5.74 -11.61
C TYR A 43 -15.67 6.86 -10.60
N PHE A 44 -15.93 8.07 -11.11
CA PHE A 44 -16.34 9.21 -10.31
C PHE A 44 -17.87 9.37 -10.44
N PRO A 45 -18.64 9.25 -9.33
CA PRO A 45 -20.09 9.36 -9.38
C PRO A 45 -20.59 10.80 -9.57
N ALA A 46 -19.70 11.79 -9.49
CA ALA A 46 -19.99 13.21 -9.60
C ALA A 46 -18.80 13.96 -10.21
N ASP A 47 -19.05 15.18 -10.68
CA ASP A 47 -18.03 16.06 -11.24
C ASP A 47 -16.97 16.44 -10.20
N ILE A 48 -15.72 16.54 -10.66
CA ILE A 48 -14.60 17.00 -9.85
C ILE A 48 -14.52 18.51 -9.99
N LEU A 49 -15.04 19.23 -8.98
CA LEU A 49 -15.24 20.68 -9.05
C LEU A 49 -13.98 21.51 -8.76
N SER A 50 -12.89 20.88 -8.34
CA SER A 50 -11.62 21.55 -8.01
C SER A 50 -10.43 20.68 -8.38
N ASP A 51 -9.30 21.30 -8.72
CA ASP A 51 -8.06 20.57 -9.00
C ASP A 51 -7.54 19.88 -7.73
N PRO A 52 -7.52 18.54 -7.68
CA PRO A 52 -7.06 17.83 -6.49
C PRO A 52 -5.54 17.94 -6.30
N PHE A 53 -4.75 18.18 -7.37
CA PHE A 53 -3.32 18.43 -7.24
C PHE A 53 -3.04 19.78 -6.60
N GLU A 54 -3.84 20.81 -6.91
CA GLU A 54 -3.72 22.12 -6.26
C GLU A 54 -3.86 21.98 -4.74
N ARG A 55 -4.89 21.24 -4.29
CA ARG A 55 -5.11 20.98 -2.86
C ARG A 55 -3.96 20.18 -2.25
N MET A 56 -3.54 19.10 -2.90
CA MET A 56 -2.42 18.28 -2.43
C MET A 56 -1.14 19.10 -2.27
N TRP A 57 -0.85 19.98 -3.22
CA TRP A 57 0.32 20.85 -3.20
C TRP A 57 0.22 21.94 -2.13
N ARG A 58 -0.89 22.69 -2.08
CA ARG A 58 -1.10 23.80 -1.13
C ARG A 58 -1.12 23.36 0.33
N GLU A 59 -1.69 22.19 0.62
CA GLU A 59 -1.77 21.63 1.97
C GLU A 59 -0.62 20.66 2.27
N GLU A 60 0.39 20.59 1.39
CA GLU A 60 1.56 19.71 1.49
C GLU A 60 1.25 18.22 1.73
N LYS A 61 0.11 17.77 1.22
CA LYS A 61 -0.34 16.39 1.35
C LYS A 61 0.55 15.44 0.57
N VAL A 62 0.65 14.22 1.09
CA VAL A 62 1.52 13.18 0.55
C VAL A 62 0.73 12.07 -0.13
N TYR A 63 -0.43 11.72 0.41
CA TYR A 63 -1.20 10.58 -0.07
C TYR A 63 -2.69 10.81 0.06
N SER A 64 -3.44 10.43 -0.97
CA SER A 64 -4.89 10.34 -0.96
C SER A 64 -5.32 8.96 -1.47
N TYR A 65 -6.48 8.52 -1.03
CA TYR A 65 -7.09 7.25 -1.41
C TYR A 65 -8.59 7.45 -1.58
N SER A 66 -9.23 6.58 -2.35
CA SER A 66 -10.66 6.70 -2.65
C SER A 66 -11.54 6.28 -1.48
N HIS A 67 -11.24 5.12 -0.90
CA HIS A 67 -12.02 4.54 0.19
C HIS A 67 -11.17 3.53 0.98
N VAL A 68 -11.74 3.07 2.08
CA VAL A 68 -11.16 2.02 2.90
C VAL A 68 -12.00 0.76 2.74
N SER A 69 -11.34 -0.38 2.49
CA SER A 69 -12.01 -1.68 2.39
C SER A 69 -11.22 -2.74 3.14
N ARG A 70 -11.83 -3.91 3.38
CA ARG A 70 -11.18 -5.05 4.02
C ARG A 70 -10.90 -6.13 2.98
N ASP A 71 -9.65 -6.58 2.89
CA ASP A 71 -9.27 -7.62 1.95
C ASP A 71 -9.63 -9.04 2.46
N GLN A 72 -9.66 -9.97 1.52
CA GLN A 72 -9.84 -11.39 1.75
C GLN A 72 -8.56 -11.99 2.38
N ALA A 73 -8.74 -12.98 3.26
CA ALA A 73 -7.62 -13.65 3.94
C ALA A 73 -6.61 -14.25 2.96
N SER A 74 -7.10 -14.87 1.89
CA SER A 74 -6.30 -15.53 0.85
C SER A 74 -5.44 -14.55 0.05
N ALA A 75 -5.87 -13.30 -0.08
CA ALA A 75 -5.15 -12.28 -0.83
C ALA A 75 -3.86 -11.83 -0.13
N VAL A 76 -3.85 -11.87 1.19
CA VAL A 76 -2.77 -11.29 2.02
C VAL A 76 -2.05 -12.36 2.84
N GLN A 77 -2.03 -13.59 2.33
CA GLN A 77 -1.40 -14.72 2.98
C GLN A 77 0.08 -14.42 3.28
N HIS A 78 0.51 -14.65 4.52
CA HIS A 78 1.87 -14.37 5.04
C HIS A 78 2.32 -12.89 5.01
N PHE A 79 1.51 -11.97 4.49
CA PHE A 79 1.93 -10.59 4.27
C PHE A 79 2.32 -9.89 5.57
N TRP A 80 1.48 -10.03 6.60
CA TRP A 80 1.70 -9.37 7.89
C TRP A 80 2.92 -9.94 8.63
N GLU A 81 3.15 -11.25 8.53
CA GLU A 81 4.31 -11.92 9.11
C GLU A 81 5.61 -11.34 8.54
N PHE A 82 5.68 -11.16 7.22
CA PHE A 82 6.84 -10.52 6.60
C PHE A 82 6.96 -9.04 6.96
N CYS A 83 5.85 -8.30 7.07
CA CYS A 83 5.90 -6.93 7.59
C CYS A 83 6.47 -6.89 9.02
N ARG A 84 6.07 -7.81 9.89
CA ARG A 84 6.61 -7.92 11.25
C ARG A 84 8.09 -8.25 11.26
N LEU A 85 8.54 -9.18 10.42
CA LEU A 85 9.97 -9.50 10.27
C LEU A 85 10.78 -8.28 9.84
N TYR A 86 10.27 -7.47 8.91
CA TYR A 86 10.90 -6.21 8.54
C TYR A 86 11.00 -5.26 9.74
N PHE A 87 9.89 -5.03 10.45
CA PHE A 87 9.88 -4.12 11.60
C PHE A 87 10.82 -4.59 12.71
N GLU A 88 10.84 -5.89 13.01
CA GLU A 88 11.76 -6.48 13.98
C GLU A 88 13.22 -6.29 13.55
N SER A 89 13.55 -6.53 12.27
CA SER A 89 14.90 -6.31 11.74
C SER A 89 15.35 -4.85 11.84
N LYS A 90 14.41 -3.90 11.80
CA LYS A 90 14.63 -2.46 11.94
C LYS A 90 14.47 -1.96 13.39
N LYS A 91 14.20 -2.85 14.35
CA LYS A 91 13.90 -2.53 15.76
C LYS A 91 12.74 -1.53 15.91
N MET A 92 11.74 -1.63 15.05
CA MET A 92 10.54 -0.80 15.06
C MET A 92 9.39 -1.54 15.73
N ASP A 93 8.67 -0.84 16.61
CA ASP A 93 7.41 -1.36 17.16
C ASP A 93 6.31 -1.25 16.08
N PRO A 94 5.68 -2.37 15.66
CA PRO A 94 4.57 -2.35 14.72
C PRO A 94 3.37 -1.54 15.20
N LYS A 95 3.29 -1.18 16.50
CA LYS A 95 2.22 -0.36 17.11
C LYS A 95 2.64 1.05 17.48
N SER A 96 3.80 1.50 17.00
CA SER A 96 4.36 2.82 17.32
C SER A 96 3.44 3.99 16.89
N THR A 97 2.73 3.86 15.76
CA THR A 97 1.83 4.92 15.26
C THR A 97 0.37 4.69 15.62
N LYS A 98 -0.43 5.77 15.65
CA LYS A 98 -1.88 5.71 15.87
C LYS A 98 -2.60 4.94 14.75
N MET A 99 -2.14 5.07 13.50
CA MET A 99 -2.72 4.35 12.37
C MET A 99 -2.43 2.86 12.45
N MET A 100 -1.19 2.49 12.77
CA MET A 100 -0.84 1.10 12.96
C MET A 100 -1.70 0.45 14.05
N ARG A 101 -1.82 1.07 15.23
CA ARG A 101 -2.70 0.57 16.30
C ARG A 101 -4.13 0.31 15.80
N ARG A 102 -4.71 1.23 15.03
CA ARG A 102 -6.06 1.04 14.46
C ARG A 102 -6.18 -0.16 13.53
N ILE A 103 -5.16 -0.43 12.71
CA ILE A 103 -5.17 -1.59 11.80
C ILE A 103 -4.70 -2.87 12.48
N THR A 104 -4.09 -2.78 13.67
CA THR A 104 -3.56 -3.93 14.41
C THR A 104 -4.28 -4.31 15.72
N ASP A 105 -5.22 -3.51 16.20
CA ASP A 105 -5.89 -3.74 17.49
C ASP A 105 -7.12 -4.69 17.38
N ALA A 106 -6.91 -5.91 17.89
CA ALA A 106 -7.72 -6.72 18.82
C ALA A 106 -9.25 -6.95 18.66
N LEU A 107 -9.89 -6.64 17.53
CA LEU A 107 -11.20 -7.26 17.19
C LEU A 107 -11.08 -8.37 16.13
N VAL A 108 -9.86 -8.75 15.76
CA VAL A 108 -9.63 -9.89 14.90
C VAL A 108 -9.72 -11.14 15.77
N LEU A 109 -10.70 -12.00 15.41
CA LEU A 109 -11.06 -13.31 15.97
C LEU A 109 -9.87 -14.01 16.65
N ARG A 110 -10.01 -14.65 17.81
CA ARG A 110 -8.87 -15.01 18.69
C ARG A 110 -8.14 -16.33 18.37
N ASP A 111 -8.41 -16.99 17.24
CA ASP A 111 -8.15 -18.44 17.18
C ASP A 111 -7.00 -18.90 16.26
N THR A 112 -6.19 -17.99 15.70
CA THR A 112 -4.97 -18.32 14.93
C THR A 112 -3.87 -17.22 15.04
N TYR A 113 -2.62 -17.52 14.67
CA TYR A 113 -1.48 -16.59 14.74
C TYR A 113 -1.59 -15.32 13.83
N TRP A 114 -2.62 -15.25 12.98
CA TRP A 114 -2.83 -14.25 11.91
C TRP A 114 -3.50 -12.93 12.37
N HIS A 115 -3.72 -12.72 13.68
CA HIS A 115 -4.79 -11.82 14.17
C HIS A 115 -4.35 -10.43 14.67
N GLU A 116 -3.11 -10.02 14.42
CA GLU A 116 -2.68 -8.65 14.73
C GLU A 116 -2.88 -7.68 13.58
N TRP A 117 -3.53 -8.06 12.49
CA TRP A 117 -3.86 -7.14 11.41
C TRP A 117 -5.26 -7.39 10.87
N ASN A 118 -6.08 -6.35 10.87
CA ASN A 118 -7.50 -6.43 10.53
C ASN A 118 -7.78 -6.41 9.01
N ARG A 119 -6.72 -6.35 8.19
CA ARG A 119 -6.74 -6.30 6.72
C ARG A 119 -7.53 -5.14 6.15
N VAL A 120 -7.72 -4.09 6.95
CA VAL A 120 -8.32 -2.83 6.49
C VAL A 120 -7.25 -2.08 5.70
N LEU A 121 -7.59 -1.70 4.47
CA LEU A 121 -6.66 -1.20 3.46
C LEU A 121 -7.19 0.10 2.84
N PHE A 122 -6.26 1.00 2.53
CA PHE A 122 -6.52 2.11 1.60
C PHE A 122 -6.62 1.55 0.19
N MET A 123 -7.80 1.67 -0.40
CA MET A 123 -8.04 1.26 -1.77
C MET A 123 -7.48 2.31 -2.72
N ASN A 124 -6.59 1.87 -3.58
CA ASN A 124 -5.74 2.73 -4.38
C ASN A 124 -6.02 2.62 -5.88
N ASP A 125 -7.23 2.16 -6.23
CA ASP A 125 -7.77 2.20 -7.59
C ASP A 125 -7.83 3.65 -8.10
N ILE A 126 -8.11 4.59 -7.19
CA ILE A 126 -7.98 6.04 -7.38
C ILE A 126 -7.15 6.58 -6.21
N GLU A 127 -5.91 6.96 -6.46
CA GLU A 127 -4.96 7.51 -5.47
C GLU A 127 -4.17 8.69 -6.04
N ILE A 128 -3.83 9.68 -5.21
CA ILE A 128 -2.84 10.71 -5.54
C ILE A 128 -1.65 10.56 -4.61
N THR A 129 -0.44 10.54 -5.18
CA THR A 129 0.80 10.23 -4.48
C THR A 129 1.84 11.32 -4.70
N LYS A 130 2.46 11.83 -3.62
CA LYS A 130 3.62 12.72 -3.70
C LYS A 130 4.87 11.89 -3.94
N LEU A 131 5.37 11.92 -5.18
CA LEU A 131 6.39 11.02 -5.70
C LEU A 131 7.68 11.05 -4.87
N SER A 132 8.07 12.22 -4.34
CA SER A 132 9.29 12.34 -3.51
C SER A 132 9.22 11.51 -2.22
N TRP A 133 8.05 11.37 -1.60
CA TRP A 133 7.87 10.52 -0.42
C TRP A 133 7.98 9.04 -0.77
N PHE A 134 7.32 8.61 -1.87
CA PHE A 134 7.36 7.23 -2.34
C PHE A 134 8.72 6.82 -2.91
N ARG A 135 9.53 7.76 -3.41
CA ARG A 135 10.96 7.55 -3.75
C ARG A 135 11.87 7.55 -2.53
N GLY A 136 11.37 8.01 -1.38
CA GLY A 136 12.15 8.14 -0.16
C GLY A 136 12.69 6.81 0.33
N GLN A 137 13.87 6.87 0.95
CA GLN A 137 14.60 5.69 1.41
C GLN A 137 13.76 4.76 2.29
N GLN A 138 12.92 5.31 3.17
CA GLN A 138 12.11 4.52 4.10
C GLN A 138 11.05 3.67 3.39
N TYR A 139 10.36 4.24 2.39
CA TYR A 139 9.39 3.49 1.59
C TYR A 139 10.09 2.44 0.72
N GLN A 140 11.18 2.82 0.04
CA GLN A 140 11.89 1.94 -0.87
C GLN A 140 12.61 0.79 -0.14
N ASP A 141 13.12 1.00 1.06
CA ASP A 141 13.71 -0.04 1.91
C ASP A 141 12.64 -1.07 2.34
N PHE A 142 11.45 -0.62 2.72
CA PHE A 142 10.32 -1.50 3.03
C PHE A 142 9.85 -2.29 1.81
N PHE A 143 9.64 -1.63 0.67
CA PHE A 143 9.28 -2.31 -0.58
C PHE A 143 10.34 -3.33 -0.99
N SER A 144 11.62 -2.97 -0.96
CA SER A 144 12.72 -3.85 -1.37
C SER A 144 12.82 -5.09 -0.50
N PHE A 145 12.57 -4.98 0.81
CA PHE A 145 12.46 -6.15 1.68
C PHE A 145 11.33 -7.08 1.23
N LEU A 146 10.11 -6.55 1.03
CA LEU A 146 8.96 -7.36 0.61
C LEU A 146 9.16 -8.00 -0.77
N ASP A 147 9.82 -7.30 -1.68
CA ASP A 147 10.17 -7.83 -2.99
C ASP A 147 11.20 -8.96 -2.89
N SER A 148 12.20 -8.82 -2.01
CA SER A 148 13.27 -9.80 -1.82
C SER A 148 12.78 -11.15 -1.28
N VAL A 149 11.69 -11.15 -0.51
CA VAL A 149 11.08 -12.39 0.02
C VAL A 149 10.17 -13.09 -0.98
N GLY A 150 9.97 -12.51 -2.17
CA GLY A 150 9.25 -13.12 -3.29
C GLY A 150 7.73 -13.21 -3.10
N GLY A 151 7.18 -12.53 -2.10
CA GLY A 151 5.77 -12.71 -1.71
C GLY A 151 4.75 -12.29 -2.76
N PHE A 152 5.08 -11.34 -3.66
CA PHE A 152 4.23 -10.98 -4.81
C PHE A 152 4.03 -12.15 -5.80
N TRP A 153 4.99 -13.06 -5.89
CA TRP A 153 4.99 -14.18 -6.83
C TRP A 153 4.49 -15.48 -6.20
N LEU A 154 4.82 -15.70 -4.92
CA LEU A 154 4.36 -16.85 -4.15
C LEU A 154 2.91 -16.69 -3.66
N TYR A 155 2.52 -15.47 -3.31
CA TYR A 155 1.20 -15.11 -2.75
C TYR A 155 0.60 -13.91 -3.49
N ARG A 156 -0.67 -13.60 -3.27
CA ARG A 156 -1.35 -12.54 -4.04
C ARG A 156 -1.23 -11.14 -3.39
N TRP A 157 -0.03 -10.77 -2.93
CA TRP A 157 0.17 -9.48 -2.26
C TRP A 157 -0.16 -8.32 -3.20
N GLY A 158 -1.21 -7.58 -2.85
CA GLY A 158 -1.63 -6.40 -3.60
C GLY A 158 -0.86 -5.15 -3.18
N ASP A 159 -0.75 -4.20 -4.10
CA ASP A 159 -0.10 -2.92 -3.85
C ASP A 159 -0.83 -2.07 -2.81
N HIS A 160 -2.16 -2.17 -2.70
CA HIS A 160 -2.94 -1.55 -1.64
C HIS A 160 -2.53 -2.02 -0.23
N ALA A 161 -2.12 -3.28 -0.08
CA ALA A 161 -1.60 -3.80 1.18
C ALA A 161 -0.24 -3.19 1.56
N VAL A 162 0.69 -3.16 0.61
CA VAL A 162 2.00 -2.52 0.76
C VAL A 162 1.83 -1.04 1.08
N ARG A 163 0.96 -0.37 0.33
CA ARG A 163 0.64 1.05 0.49
C ARG A 163 0.13 1.35 1.89
N THR A 164 -0.84 0.56 2.36
CA THR A 164 -1.47 0.76 3.66
C THR A 164 -0.47 0.62 4.80
N ILE A 165 0.35 -0.43 4.80
CA ILE A 165 1.33 -0.64 5.86
C ILE A 165 2.40 0.46 5.85
N ALA A 166 2.92 0.82 4.67
CA ALA A 166 3.92 1.87 4.56
C ALA A 166 3.38 3.24 5.02
N VAL A 167 2.17 3.61 4.59
CA VAL A 167 1.51 4.86 5.01
C VAL A 167 1.20 4.84 6.50
N ALA A 168 0.64 3.76 7.04
CA ALA A 168 0.32 3.66 8.45
C ALA A 168 1.55 3.70 9.35
N MET A 169 2.67 3.13 8.92
CA MET A 169 3.89 3.11 9.72
C MET A 169 4.73 4.39 9.58
N PHE A 170 4.83 4.96 8.38
CA PHE A 170 5.85 5.97 8.06
C PHE A 170 5.30 7.37 7.76
N LEU A 171 3.98 7.53 7.61
CA LEU A 171 3.38 8.82 7.30
C LEU A 171 2.64 9.41 8.50
N ASP A 172 2.81 10.72 8.73
CA ASP A 172 1.95 11.45 9.66
C ASP A 172 0.51 11.50 9.11
N PRO A 173 -0.51 11.08 9.87
CA PRO A 173 -1.90 11.14 9.44
C PRO A 173 -2.37 12.52 8.95
N ALA A 174 -1.75 13.61 9.41
CA ALA A 174 -2.06 14.97 8.97
C ALA A 174 -1.69 15.23 7.50
N LEU A 175 -0.81 14.41 6.91
CA LEU A 175 -0.38 14.49 5.51
C LEU A 175 -1.26 13.69 4.55
N LEU A 176 -2.32 13.06 5.07
CA LEU A 176 -3.38 12.45 4.27
C LEU A 176 -4.39 13.50 3.80
N MET A 177 -4.88 13.33 2.56
CA MET A 177 -6.03 14.06 2.01
C MET A 177 -7.27 13.17 1.98
#